data_AF-A0A1I8C3I2-F1
#
_entry.id   AF-A0A1I8C3I2-F1
#
_cell.length_a   1.000
_cell.length_b   1.000
_cell.length_c   1.000
_cell.angle_alpha   90.00
_cell.angle_beta   90.00
_cell.angle_gamma   90.00
#
_symmetry.space_group_name_H-M   'P 1'
#
loop_
_entity.id
_entity.type
_entity.pdbx_description
1 polymer ?
#
loop_
_entity_poly.entity_id
_entity_poly.type
_entity_poly.pdbx_seq_one_letter_code
_entity_poly.pdbx_strand_id
1 'polypeptide(L)'
;MRKGTRSQHWIACYSDGSETIEYFDTFAEEPNCEMRQSLIANYSKVKQNRFVLQSPLSDTCGHYCICFLVLRTIYGNFSKVLQKLHSIPAEERDIALKKFVRHLALK
;
A
#
# COMPACT_ATOMS: atom_id res chain seq x y z
N MET A 1 0.68 19.33 15.36
CA MET A 1 0.35 18.73 14.06
C MET A 1 1.60 18.72 13.20
N ARG A 2 2.14 17.54 12.83
CA ARG A 2 3.19 17.47 11.82
C ARG A 2 2.53 17.79 10.48
N LYS A 3 2.90 18.93 9.86
CA LYS A 3 2.58 19.21 8.46
C LYS A 3 3.23 18.10 7.63
N GLY A 4 2.43 17.28 6.96
CA GLY A 4 2.94 16.32 5.98
C GLY A 4 3.64 17.09 4.86
N THR A 5 4.97 17.06 4.84
CA THR A 5 5.74 17.62 3.74
C THR A 5 5.56 16.73 2.52
N ARG A 6 5.20 17.32 1.37
CA ARG A 6 5.11 16.61 0.09
C ARG A 6 6.40 15.82 -0.15
N SER A 7 6.27 14.58 -0.66
CA SER A 7 7.32 13.69 -1.20
C SER A 7 8.05 12.68 -0.30
N GLN A 8 7.61 12.37 0.93
CA GLN A 8 8.33 11.38 1.77
C GLN A 8 7.70 9.99 1.85
N HIS A 9 6.43 9.86 1.49
CA HIS A 9 5.70 8.61 1.70
C HIS A 9 4.86 8.25 0.49
N TRP A 10 4.95 6.99 0.08
CA TRP A 10 4.14 6.43 -0.99
C TRP A 10 3.00 5.62 -0.38
N ILE A 11 1.81 5.87 -0.89
CA ILE A 11 0.60 5.09 -0.60
C ILE A 11 0.08 4.53 -1.93
N ALA A 12 -0.72 3.47 -1.86
CA ALA A 12 -1.41 2.94 -3.02
C ALA A 12 -2.93 2.97 -2.81
N CYS A 13 -3.65 3.38 -3.84
CA CYS A 13 -5.09 3.27 -3.90
C CYS A 13 -5.46 2.29 -5.01
N TYR A 14 -6.37 1.36 -4.72
CA TYR A 14 -6.94 0.47 -5.74
C TYR A 14 -8.47 0.52 -5.67
N SER A 15 -9.11 0.54 -6.83
CA SER A 15 -10.56 0.42 -6.93
C SER A 15 -10.91 -0.28 -8.24
N ASP A 16 -11.85 -1.21 -8.18
CA ASP A 16 -12.43 -1.94 -9.32
C ASP A 16 -13.85 -1.45 -9.68
N GLY A 17 -14.31 -0.35 -9.07
CA GLY A 17 -15.63 0.24 -9.30
C GLY A 17 -15.82 1.60 -8.61
N SER A 18 -17.05 2.10 -8.52
CA SER A 18 -17.32 3.39 -7.88
C SER A 18 -17.64 3.29 -6.38
N GLU A 19 -17.88 2.09 -5.86
CA GLU A 19 -18.38 1.92 -4.49
C GLU A 19 -17.25 1.84 -3.44
N THR A 20 -16.24 1.02 -3.72
CA THR A 20 -15.18 0.69 -2.76
C THR A 20 -13.83 1.16 -3.25
N ILE A 21 -13.06 1.77 -2.36
CA ILE A 21 -11.63 2.04 -2.54
C ILE A 21 -10.82 1.32 -1.46
N GLU A 22 -9.68 0.80 -1.86
CA GLU A 22 -8.68 0.20 -0.99
C GLU A 22 -7.52 1.17 -0.87
N TYR A 23 -7.34 1.70 0.33
CA TYR A 23 -6.23 2.54 0.74
C TYR A 23 -5.18 1.66 1.40
N PHE A 24 -3.99 1.62 0.81
CA PHE A 24 -2.86 0.85 1.29
C PHE A 24 -1.73 1.78 1.72
N ASP A 25 -1.36 1.65 2.99
CA ASP A 25 -0.26 2.38 3.61
C ASP A 25 0.64 1.38 4.34
N THR A 26 1.92 1.35 4.02
CA THR A 26 2.85 0.39 4.62
C THR A 26 3.03 0.53 6.13
N PHE A 27 2.75 1.71 6.68
CA PHE A 27 2.76 1.99 8.11
C PHE A 27 1.38 1.88 8.76
N ALA A 28 0.36 1.46 7.99
CA ALA A 28 -1.04 1.42 8.42
C ALA A 28 -1.54 2.77 8.96
N GLU A 29 -0.92 3.87 8.54
CA GLU A 29 -1.34 5.21 8.91
C GLU A 29 -2.66 5.54 8.23
N GLU A 30 -3.53 6.24 8.97
CA GLU A 30 -4.77 6.73 8.42
C GLU A 30 -4.51 7.85 7.38
N PRO A 31 -5.35 7.96 6.33
CA PRO A 31 -5.22 9.05 5.37
C PRO A 31 -5.31 10.41 6.07
N ASN A 32 -4.48 11.35 5.63
CA ASN A 32 -4.54 12.74 6.10
C ASN A 32 -5.91 13.37 5.81
N CYS A 33 -6.22 14.51 6.44
CA CYS A 33 -7.56 15.11 6.37
C CYS A 33 -8.06 15.34 4.95
N GLU A 34 -7.23 15.92 4.07
CA GLU A 34 -7.59 16.21 2.67
C GLU A 34 -7.84 14.92 1.87
N MET A 35 -6.94 13.94 1.99
CA MET A 35 -7.08 12.66 1.31
C MET A 35 -8.30 11.89 1.83
N ARG A 36 -8.51 11.85 3.16
CA ARG A 36 -9.70 11.23 3.75
C ARG A 36 -10.97 11.85 3.21
N GLN A 37 -11.04 13.18 3.18
CA GLN A 37 -12.20 13.91 2.67
C GLN A 37 -12.46 13.55 1.20
N SER A 38 -11.41 13.48 0.39
CA SER A 38 -11.53 13.03 -1.01
C SER A 38 -12.01 11.58 -1.12
N LEU A 39 -11.48 10.66 -0.31
CA LEU A 39 -11.86 9.24 -0.36
C LEU A 39 -13.34 9.05 0.02
N ILE A 40 -13.80 9.65 1.12
CA ILE A 40 -15.20 9.49 1.57
C ILE A 40 -16.21 10.25 0.69
N ALA A 41 -15.78 11.28 -0.03
CA ALA A 41 -16.63 12.00 -0.96
C ALA A 41 -16.90 11.21 -2.25
N ASN A 42 -15.95 10.35 -2.66
CA ASN A 42 -16.02 9.63 -3.93
C ASN A 42 -16.39 8.15 -3.78
N TYR A 43 -16.28 7.57 -2.57
CA TYR A 43 -16.50 6.15 -2.31
C TYR A 43 -17.34 5.96 -1.06
N SER A 44 -18.31 5.04 -1.10
CA SER A 44 -19.13 4.70 0.06
C SER A 44 -18.38 3.82 1.07
N LYS A 45 -17.34 3.13 0.62
CA LYS A 45 -16.54 2.23 1.46
C LYS A 45 -15.04 2.41 1.22
N VAL A 46 -14.31 2.67 2.31
CA VAL A 46 -12.84 2.72 2.33
C VAL A 46 -12.31 1.53 3.10
N LYS A 47 -11.54 0.65 2.46
CA LYS A 47 -10.80 -0.43 3.10
C LYS A 47 -9.37 0.02 3.33
N GLN A 48 -8.83 -0.29 4.49
CA GLN A 48 -7.45 0.03 4.86
C GLN A 48 -6.77 -1.16 5.54
N ASN A 49 -5.47 -1.35 5.30
CA ASN A 49 -4.68 -2.31 6.05
C ASN A 49 -4.46 -1.83 7.49
N ARG A 50 -4.62 -2.73 8.46
CA ARG A 50 -4.56 -2.37 9.90
C ARG A 50 -3.24 -2.72 10.57
N PHE A 51 -2.30 -3.27 9.82
CA PHE A 51 -1.01 -3.72 10.35
C PHE A 51 0.13 -3.12 9.57
N VAL A 52 1.19 -2.80 10.31
CA VAL A 52 2.44 -2.26 9.79
C VAL A 52 3.18 -3.37 9.05
N LEU A 53 3.58 -3.08 7.82
CA LEU A 53 4.32 -4.00 6.95
C LEU A 53 5.79 -3.60 6.81
N GLN A 54 6.09 -2.31 6.90
CA GLN A 54 7.42 -1.76 6.67
C GLN A 54 8.07 -1.28 7.97
N SER A 55 9.38 -1.47 8.09
CA SER A 55 10.17 -0.88 9.18
C SER A 55 10.26 0.64 9.03
N PRO A 56 10.17 1.43 10.13
CA PRO A 56 10.33 2.90 10.08
C PRO A 56 11.68 3.38 9.52
N LEU A 57 12.71 2.52 9.51
CA LEU A 57 14.04 2.83 8.99
C LEU A 57 14.19 2.52 7.50
N SER A 58 13.17 1.93 6.88
CA SER A 58 13.19 1.50 5.49
C SER A 58 12.67 2.58 4.55
N ASP A 59 13.25 2.63 3.34
CA ASP A 59 12.89 3.53 2.24
C ASP A 59 12.03 2.85 1.15
N THR A 60 11.41 1.71 1.49
CA THR A 60 10.78 0.79 0.53
C THR A 60 9.31 1.04 0.24
N CYS A 61 8.67 2.07 0.82
CA CYS A 61 7.22 2.27 0.72
C CYS A 61 6.70 2.21 -0.73
N GLY A 62 7.41 2.81 -1.68
CA GLY A 62 7.08 2.73 -3.11
C GLY A 62 7.11 1.31 -3.68
N HIS A 63 8.05 0.48 -3.26
CA HIS A 63 8.14 -0.92 -3.67
C HIS A 63 6.95 -1.73 -3.15
N TYR A 64 6.56 -1.52 -1.89
CA TYR A 64 5.35 -2.13 -1.35
C TYR A 64 4.11 -1.70 -2.11
N CYS A 65 3.99 -0.41 -2.47
CA CYS A 65 2.86 0.10 -3.26
C CYS A 65 2.76 -0.59 -4.62
N ILE A 66 3.88 -0.72 -5.35
CA ILE A 66 3.93 -1.43 -6.64
C ILE A 66 3.54 -2.90 -6.46
N CYS A 67 4.16 -3.58 -5.49
CA CYS A 67 3.86 -4.98 -5.19
C CYS A 67 2.39 -5.17 -4.82
N PHE A 68 1.81 -4.28 -4.00
CA PHE A 68 0.39 -4.31 -3.65
C PHE A 68 -0.48 -4.27 -4.91
N LEU A 69 -0.26 -3.30 -5.81
CA LEU A 69 -1.05 -3.15 -7.03
C LEU A 69 -0.92 -4.35 -7.96
N VAL A 70 0.30 -4.88 -8.15
CA VAL A 70 0.52 -6.07 -9.00
C VAL A 70 -0.11 -7.32 -8.38
N LEU A 71 0.04 -7.52 -7.07
CA LEU A 71 -0.61 -8.64 -6.39
C LEU A 71 -2.13 -8.50 -6.41
N ARG A 72 -2.67 -7.27 -6.41
CA ARG A 72 -4.11 -7.03 -6.54
C ARG A 72 -4.65 -7.48 -7.89
N THR A 73 -3.91 -7.32 -8.98
CA THR A 73 -4.34 -7.85 -10.29
C THR A 73 -4.28 -9.38 -10.36
N ILE A 74 -3.47 -10.03 -9.52
CA ILE A 74 -3.30 -11.49 -9.51
C ILE A 74 -4.32 -12.17 -8.58
N TYR A 75 -4.46 -11.69 -7.34
CA TYR A 75 -5.28 -12.37 -6.32
C TYR A 75 -6.72 -11.87 -6.23
N GLY A 76 -7.03 -10.72 -6.86
CA GLY A 76 -8.37 -10.13 -6.92
C GLY A 76 -8.96 -9.67 -5.58
N ASN A 77 -8.28 -9.89 -4.45
CA ASN A 77 -8.82 -9.65 -3.11
C ASN A 77 -7.80 -8.97 -2.19
N PHE A 78 -8.20 -7.85 -1.58
CA PHE A 78 -7.39 -7.07 -0.64
C PHE A 78 -6.76 -7.92 0.47
N SER A 79 -7.57 -8.68 1.20
CA SER A 79 -7.11 -9.48 2.34
C SER A 79 -6.11 -10.56 1.92
N LYS A 80 -6.29 -11.17 0.74
CA LYS A 80 -5.32 -12.15 0.19
C LYS A 80 -3.98 -11.50 -0.15
N VAL A 81 -3.99 -10.29 -0.72
CA VAL A 81 -2.77 -9.53 -0.99
C VAL A 81 -2.04 -9.19 0.31
N LEU A 82 -2.77 -8.68 1.30
CA LEU A 82 -2.24 -8.36 2.62
C LEU A 82 -1.63 -9.58 3.31
N GLN A 83 -2.33 -10.73 3.27
CA GLN A 83 -1.81 -12.00 3.78
C GLN A 83 -0.53 -12.42 3.05
N LYS A 84 -0.48 -12.29 1.73
CA LYS A 84 0.72 -12.64 0.95
C LYS A 84 1.91 -11.76 1.32
N LEU A 85 1.73 -10.44 1.42
CA LEU A 85 2.79 -9.52 1.84
C LEU A 85 3.26 -9.83 3.27
N HIS A 86 2.33 -10.10 4.18
CA HIS A 86 2.64 -10.43 5.57
C HIS A 86 3.34 -11.79 5.71
N SER A 87 3.06 -12.75 4.82
CA SER A 87 3.67 -14.09 4.86
C SER A 87 5.17 -14.10 4.60
N ILE A 88 5.72 -13.01 4.05
CA ILE A 88 7.16 -12.85 3.87
C ILE A 88 7.77 -12.41 5.23
N PRO A 89 8.81 -13.10 5.73
CA PRO A 89 9.50 -12.72 6.97
C PRO A 89 9.92 -11.24 6.95
N ALA A 90 9.73 -10.53 8.06
CA ALA A 90 9.87 -9.08 8.11
C ALA A 90 11.30 -8.61 7.77
N GLU A 91 12.29 -9.39 8.19
CA GLU A 91 13.72 -9.20 7.96
C GLU A 91 14.14 -9.37 6.49
N GLU A 92 13.38 -10.14 5.70
CA GLU A 92 13.66 -10.37 4.28
C GLU A 92 12.74 -9.58 3.36
N ARG A 93 11.61 -9.10 3.88
CA ARG A 93 10.51 -8.53 3.09
C ARG A 93 10.96 -7.41 2.17
N ASP A 94 11.69 -6.45 2.71
CA ASP A 94 12.19 -5.30 1.95
C ASP A 94 13.07 -5.72 0.78
N ILE A 95 13.99 -6.67 1.01
CA ILE A 95 14.89 -7.20 -0.02
C ILE A 95 14.08 -7.94 -1.09
N ALA A 96 13.12 -8.78 -0.68
CA ALA A 96 12.27 -9.53 -1.58
C ALA A 96 11.45 -8.60 -2.49
N LEU A 97 10.84 -7.54 -1.94
CA LEU A 97 10.04 -6.59 -2.72
C LEU A 97 10.91 -5.71 -3.64
N LYS A 98 12.08 -5.25 -3.18
CA LYS A 98 13.04 -4.55 -4.06
C LYS A 98 13.45 -5.43 -5.25
N LYS A 99 13.77 -6.70 -5.01
CA LYS A 99 14.12 -7.67 -6.08
C LYS A 99 12.96 -7.90 -7.04
N PHE A 100 11.74 -8.03 -6.53
CA PHE A 100 10.54 -8.22 -7.33
C PHE A 100 10.30 -7.04 -8.28
N VAL A 101 10.27 -5.81 -7.75
CA VAL A 101 10.05 -4.62 -8.57
C VAL A 101 11.16 -4.44 -9.61
N ARG A 102 12.42 -4.71 -9.24
CA ARG A 102 13.54 -4.67 -10.19
C ARG A 102 13.35 -5.65 -11.37
N HIS A 103 12.84 -6.85 -11.11
CA HIS A 103 12.55 -7.82 -12.18
C HIS A 103 11.38 -7.38 -13.08
N LEU A 104 10.42 -6.60 -12.57
CA LEU A 104 9.36 -6.03 -13.41
C LEU A 104 9.89 -4.97 -14.38
N ALA A 105 10.89 -4.20 -13.96
CA ALA A 105 11.44 -3.09 -14.73
C ALA A 105 12.44 -3.49 -15.82
N LEU A 106 13.06 -4.67 -15.71
CA LEU A 106 14.13 -5.15 -16.61
C LEU A 106 13.63 -6.19 -17.64
N LYS A 107 12.46 -5.98 -18.22
CA LYS A 107 11.97 -6.82 -19.33
C LYS A 107 12.70 -6.53 -20.64
#